data_AF-A0A1V1G295-F1
#
_entry.id   AF-A0A1V1G295-F1
#
_cell.length_a   1.000
_cell.length_b   1.000
_cell.length_c   1.000
_cell.angle_alpha   90.00
_cell.angle_beta   90.00
_cell.angle_gamma   90.00
#
_symmetry.space_group_name_H-M   'P 1'
#
loop_
_entity.id
_entity.type
_entity.pdbx_description
1 polymer ?
#
loop_
_entity_poly.entity_id
_entity_poly.type
_entity_poly.pdbx_seq_one_letter_code
_entity_poly.pdbx_strand_id
1 'polypeptide(L)'
;NRTCQCSGNFTGFDCGNCKFGFWGPNCTDRRLLVRRNIFDLSAPEKDKFFAYLTLAKHTISSDYVIPIGTYGQMKNGSTPMFSDINIYDLFVWIHYYVSMDALLGGSEIWRDIDFAHEAPAFLPWHRLFLLRWEQEIQKLTGDENFTIPYWDWRDAEKCDICTDEYMGGQHPANPNLLSPASFFSSWQIICSRLEE
;
A
#
# COMPACT_ATOMS: atom_id res chain seq x y z
N ASN A 1 12.41 -9.92 21.17
CA ASN A 1 10.93 -9.98 21.08
C ASN A 1 10.26 -8.79 21.80
N ARG A 2 10.83 -7.57 21.68
CA ARG A 2 10.30 -6.36 22.33
C ARG A 2 9.72 -5.44 21.26
N THR A 3 8.62 -4.78 21.56
CA THR A 3 7.98 -3.77 20.69
C THR A 3 7.33 -2.69 21.57
N CYS A 4 6.99 -1.54 21.00
CA CYS A 4 6.31 -0.48 21.73
C CYS A 4 4.86 -0.88 22.05
N GLN A 5 4.42 -0.54 23.27
CA GLN A 5 3.03 -0.66 23.71
C GLN A 5 2.53 0.74 24.07
N CYS A 6 1.63 1.28 23.24
CA CYS A 6 1.16 2.64 23.40
C CYS A 6 -0.02 2.72 24.39
N SER A 7 -0.05 3.79 25.17
CA SER A 7 -1.12 4.08 26.13
C SER A 7 -2.31 4.78 25.46
N GLY A 8 -3.51 4.61 26.00
CA GLY A 8 -4.70 5.35 25.55
C GLY A 8 -5.00 5.19 24.06
N ASN A 9 -5.12 6.32 23.34
CA ASN A 9 -5.42 6.37 21.91
C ASN A 9 -4.18 6.57 21.01
N PHE A 10 -2.97 6.49 21.58
CA PHE A 10 -1.74 6.55 20.81
C PHE A 10 -1.45 5.21 20.10
N THR A 11 -0.71 5.26 18.99
CA THR A 11 -0.28 4.13 18.16
C THR A 11 0.97 4.51 17.36
N GLY A 12 1.44 3.64 16.47
CA GLY A 12 2.65 3.83 15.67
C GLY A 12 3.83 3.04 16.23
N PHE A 13 4.92 2.98 15.48
CA PHE A 13 6.12 2.24 15.88
C PHE A 13 6.81 2.87 17.11
N ASP A 14 6.62 4.16 17.32
CA ASP A 14 7.18 4.99 18.40
C ASP A 14 6.11 5.58 19.34
N CYS A 15 4.84 5.20 19.17
CA CYS A 15 3.68 5.81 19.85
C CYS A 15 3.40 7.29 19.53
N GLY A 16 3.95 7.83 18.43
CA GLY A 16 3.75 9.20 17.99
C GLY A 16 2.47 9.46 17.19
N ASN A 17 1.76 8.41 16.76
CA ASN A 17 0.54 8.51 15.95
C ASN A 17 -0.72 8.27 16.79
N CYS A 18 -1.89 8.59 16.23
CA CYS A 18 -3.19 8.28 16.82
C CYS A 18 -3.83 7.04 16.21
N LYS A 19 -4.59 6.28 17.02
CA LYS A 19 -5.42 5.16 16.56
C LYS A 19 -6.40 5.64 15.48
N PHE A 20 -6.72 4.77 14.52
CA PHE A 20 -7.72 5.08 13.48
C PHE A 20 -9.02 5.60 14.11
N GLY A 21 -9.53 6.73 13.62
CA GLY A 21 -10.68 7.41 14.21
C GLY A 21 -10.34 8.51 15.21
N PHE A 22 -9.08 8.68 15.59
CA PHE A 22 -8.60 9.71 16.52
C PHE A 22 -7.48 10.57 15.89
N TRP A 23 -7.48 11.85 16.22
CA TRP A 23 -6.56 12.87 15.74
C TRP A 23 -6.20 13.88 16.84
N GLY A 24 -5.37 14.85 16.47
CA GLY A 24 -4.88 15.92 17.33
C GLY A 24 -3.66 15.49 18.14
N PRO A 25 -2.92 16.45 18.73
CA PRO A 25 -1.66 16.18 19.43
C PRO A 25 -1.81 15.24 20.63
N ASN A 26 -3.04 15.10 21.16
CA ASN A 26 -3.36 14.24 22.30
C ASN A 26 -4.22 13.02 21.93
N CYS A 27 -4.50 12.78 20.65
CA CYS A 27 -5.34 11.68 20.17
C CYS A 27 -6.75 11.62 20.81
N THR A 28 -7.32 12.79 21.08
CA THR A 28 -8.66 12.94 21.69
C THR A 28 -9.73 13.27 20.66
N ASP A 29 -9.35 13.82 19.51
CA ASP A 29 -10.29 14.37 18.54
C ASP A 29 -10.83 13.25 17.67
N ARG A 30 -12.11 12.93 17.80
CA ARG A 30 -12.74 11.93 16.94
C ARG A 30 -13.05 12.53 15.58
N ARG A 31 -12.69 11.82 14.51
CA ARG A 31 -13.15 12.14 13.16
C ARG A 31 -13.70 10.90 12.46
N LEU A 32 -14.69 11.14 11.63
CA LEU A 32 -15.24 10.14 10.72
C LEU A 32 -14.85 10.55 9.31
N LEU A 33 -14.12 9.67 8.63
CA LEU A 33 -13.79 9.81 7.23
C LEU A 33 -14.67 8.87 6.40
N VAL A 34 -15.11 9.34 5.24
CA VAL A 34 -16.04 8.60 4.37
C VAL A 34 -15.34 8.32 3.04
N ARG A 35 -15.08 7.04 2.77
CA ARG A 35 -14.62 6.58 1.46
C ARG A 35 -15.81 6.58 0.50
N ARG A 36 -15.68 7.28 -0.62
CA ARG A 36 -16.75 7.48 -1.62
C ARG A 36 -16.46 6.67 -2.89
N ASN A 37 -17.49 6.45 -3.70
CA ASN A 37 -17.29 5.86 -5.02
C ASN A 37 -16.43 6.82 -5.85
N ILE A 38 -15.47 6.30 -6.63
CA ILE A 38 -14.60 7.10 -7.47
C ILE A 38 -15.37 7.93 -8.51
N PHE A 39 -16.55 7.48 -8.94
CA PHE A 39 -17.43 8.21 -9.85
C PHE A 39 -18.18 9.38 -9.17
N ASP A 40 -18.29 9.38 -7.84
CA ASP A 40 -18.93 10.46 -7.09
C ASP A 40 -17.96 11.61 -6.78
N LEU A 41 -16.67 11.42 -7.04
CA LEU A 41 -15.66 12.46 -6.81
C LEU A 41 -15.80 13.58 -7.84
N SER A 42 -15.70 14.82 -7.38
CA SER A 42 -15.50 15.97 -8.26
C SER A 42 -14.14 15.89 -8.97
N ALA A 43 -13.97 16.62 -10.08
CA ALA A 43 -12.70 16.64 -10.80
C ALA A 43 -11.50 17.01 -9.90
N PRO A 44 -11.57 18.04 -9.02
CA PRO A 44 -10.46 18.35 -8.12
C PRO A 44 -10.19 17.26 -7.08
N GLU A 45 -11.21 16.57 -6.58
CA GLU A 45 -11.03 15.46 -5.64
C GLU A 45 -10.32 14.27 -6.31
N LYS A 46 -10.70 13.97 -7.55
CA LYS A 46 -10.08 12.93 -8.37
C LYS A 46 -8.63 13.28 -8.73
N ASP A 47 -8.38 14.49 -9.20
CA ASP A 47 -7.03 14.96 -9.53
C ASP A 47 -6.11 14.92 -8.29
N LYS A 48 -6.65 15.31 -7.11
CA LYS A 48 -5.93 15.20 -5.84
C LYS A 48 -5.59 13.75 -5.51
N PHE A 49 -6.54 12.82 -5.67
CA PHE A 49 -6.29 11.41 -5.40
C PHE A 49 -5.13 10.87 -6.25
N PHE A 50 -5.14 11.12 -7.56
CA PHE A 50 -4.06 10.66 -8.44
C PHE A 50 -2.74 11.35 -8.17
N ALA A 51 -2.74 12.66 -7.91
CA ALA A 51 -1.54 13.39 -7.53
C ALA A 51 -0.90 12.81 -6.25
N TYR A 52 -1.71 12.41 -5.26
CA TYR A 52 -1.23 11.81 -4.01
C TYR A 52 -0.69 10.40 -4.22
N LEU A 53 -1.31 9.59 -5.08
CA LEU A 53 -0.75 8.28 -5.47
C LEU A 53 0.61 8.43 -6.15
N THR A 54 0.73 9.36 -7.09
CA THR A 54 1.99 9.66 -7.78
C THR A 54 3.04 10.17 -6.79
N LEU A 55 2.67 11.06 -5.87
CA LEU A 55 3.60 11.54 -4.83
C LEU A 55 4.09 10.38 -3.94
N ALA A 56 3.19 9.49 -3.52
CA ALA A 56 3.55 8.30 -2.73
C ALA A 56 4.46 7.34 -3.50
N LYS A 57 4.28 7.20 -4.82
CA LYS A 57 5.15 6.38 -5.69
C LYS A 57 6.56 6.96 -5.84
N HIS A 58 6.73 8.27 -5.66
CA HIS A 58 8.01 8.95 -5.83
C HIS A 58 8.65 9.44 -4.53
N THR A 59 8.03 9.21 -3.38
CA THR A 59 8.56 9.63 -2.07
C THR A 59 9.01 8.42 -1.26
N ILE A 60 10.30 8.39 -0.91
CA ILE A 60 10.89 7.38 -0.02
C ILE A 60 10.22 7.46 1.36
N SER A 61 9.85 6.31 1.92
CA SER A 61 9.31 6.23 3.28
C SER A 61 10.37 6.66 4.29
N SER A 62 10.02 7.57 5.20
CA SER A 62 10.90 7.99 6.31
C SER A 62 10.92 6.99 7.46
N ASP A 63 9.91 6.14 7.54
CA ASP A 63 9.63 5.31 8.71
C ASP A 63 9.95 3.84 8.48
N TYR A 64 9.90 3.38 7.23
CA TYR A 64 9.99 1.99 6.87
C TYR A 64 11.03 1.74 5.77
N VAL A 65 11.77 0.65 5.96
CA VAL A 65 12.68 0.06 4.97
C VAL A 65 12.30 -1.40 4.79
N ILE A 66 12.64 -1.98 3.64
CA ILE A 66 12.34 -3.39 3.36
C ILE A 66 13.59 -4.27 3.54
N PRO A 67 13.45 -5.48 4.09
CA PRO A 67 14.54 -6.45 4.09
C PRO A 67 14.78 -6.97 2.67
N ILE A 68 16.06 -7.02 2.28
CA ILE A 68 16.51 -7.58 0.98
C ILE A 68 17.27 -8.90 1.14
N GLY A 69 17.19 -9.50 2.31
CA GLY A 69 17.81 -10.78 2.64
C GLY A 69 17.08 -11.47 3.79
N THR A 70 17.31 -12.77 3.94
CA THR A 70 16.77 -13.58 5.03
C THR A 70 17.47 -13.28 6.36
N TYR A 71 16.82 -13.62 7.49
CA TYR A 71 17.42 -13.44 8.82
C TYR A 71 18.78 -14.16 8.98
N GLY A 72 18.92 -15.34 8.36
CA GLY A 72 20.19 -16.07 8.31
C GLY A 72 21.29 -15.34 7.53
N GLN A 73 20.96 -14.77 6.37
CA GLN A 73 21.89 -13.94 5.59
C GLN A 73 22.31 -12.68 6.35
N MET A 74 21.42 -12.11 7.16
CA MET A 74 21.73 -10.97 8.03
C MET A 74 22.59 -11.34 9.26
N LYS A 75 23.14 -12.56 9.34
CA LYS A 75 23.92 -13.08 10.49
C LYS A 75 23.20 -12.83 11.82
N ASN A 76 21.92 -13.19 11.88
CA ASN A 76 21.06 -13.00 13.05
C ASN A 76 20.94 -11.53 13.50
N GLY A 77 21.09 -10.58 12.57
CA GLY A 77 20.95 -9.14 12.79
C GLY A 77 22.28 -8.38 12.91
N SER A 78 23.44 -9.06 12.93
CA SER A 78 24.74 -8.38 12.97
C SER A 78 25.17 -7.80 11.62
N THR A 79 24.49 -8.14 10.52
CA THR A 79 24.74 -7.59 9.19
C THR A 79 23.40 -7.19 8.56
N PRO A 80 22.85 -6.01 8.91
CA PRO A 80 21.54 -5.59 8.44
C PRO A 80 21.52 -5.44 6.91
N MET A 81 20.51 -6.02 6.27
CA MET A 81 20.32 -5.95 4.82
C MET A 81 18.94 -5.35 4.54
N PHE A 82 18.89 -4.03 4.46
CA PHE A 82 17.67 -3.28 4.18
C PHE A 82 17.87 -2.32 3.00
N SER A 83 16.78 -1.99 2.33
CA SER A 83 16.75 -1.00 1.26
C SER A 83 15.62 -0.02 1.49
N ASP A 84 15.89 1.24 1.16
CA ASP A 84 14.87 2.28 1.09
C ASP A 84 13.82 1.94 0.03
N ILE A 85 12.59 2.36 0.27
CA ILE A 85 11.46 2.10 -0.63
C ILE A 85 10.52 3.31 -0.64
N ASN A 86 9.86 3.57 -1.77
CA ASN A 86 8.82 4.60 -1.79
C ASN A 86 7.54 4.11 -1.10
N ILE A 87 6.71 5.05 -0.65
CA ILE A 87 5.51 4.75 0.13
C ILE A 87 4.56 3.84 -0.64
N TYR A 88 4.34 4.04 -1.95
CA TYR A 88 3.47 3.15 -2.71
C TYR A 88 4.02 1.72 -2.77
N ASP A 89 5.31 1.58 -3.10
CA ASP A 89 5.97 0.30 -3.25
C ASP A 89 6.19 -0.42 -1.93
N LEU A 90 6.22 0.29 -0.79
CA LEU A 90 6.19 -0.34 0.53
C LEU A 90 4.95 -1.23 0.67
N PHE A 91 3.78 -0.75 0.24
CA PHE A 91 2.55 -1.52 0.30
C PHE A 91 2.52 -2.64 -0.76
N VAL A 92 3.11 -2.43 -1.93
CA VAL A 92 3.32 -3.52 -2.91
C VAL A 92 4.20 -4.62 -2.30
N TRP A 93 5.32 -4.25 -1.67
CA TRP A 93 6.25 -5.18 -1.05
C TRP A 93 5.63 -5.92 0.14
N ILE A 94 4.87 -5.23 1.00
CA ILE A 94 4.17 -5.87 2.14
C ILE A 94 3.21 -6.93 1.64
N HIS A 95 2.45 -6.66 0.57
CA HIS A 95 1.54 -7.63 -0.04
C HIS A 95 2.29 -8.80 -0.68
N TYR A 96 3.36 -8.52 -1.43
CA TYR A 96 4.23 -9.57 -1.97
C TYR A 96 4.81 -10.47 -0.87
N TYR A 97 5.31 -9.88 0.22
CA TYR A 97 6.00 -10.61 1.28
C TYR A 97 5.07 -11.56 2.05
N VAL A 98 3.77 -11.28 2.14
CA VAL A 98 2.80 -12.15 2.82
C VAL A 98 2.26 -13.27 1.92
N SER A 99 2.41 -13.14 0.61
CA SER A 99 1.92 -14.09 -0.40
C SER A 99 3.02 -14.84 -1.14
N MET A 100 4.30 -14.49 -0.92
CA MET A 100 5.41 -15.20 -1.53
C MET A 100 5.61 -16.59 -0.91
N ASP A 101 6.14 -17.53 -1.70
CA ASP A 101 6.51 -18.85 -1.22
C ASP A 101 7.39 -18.76 0.05
N ALA A 102 7.05 -19.54 1.07
CA ALA A 102 7.80 -19.51 2.32
C ALA A 102 9.12 -20.28 2.18
N LEU A 103 10.23 -19.58 2.43
CA LEU A 103 11.55 -20.19 2.53
C LEU A 103 11.67 -20.94 3.86
N LEU A 104 11.68 -22.27 3.80
CA LEU A 104 11.78 -23.12 5.00
C LEU A 104 13.24 -23.30 5.48
N GLY A 105 14.21 -22.86 4.68
CA GLY A 105 15.65 -22.98 4.94
C GLY A 105 16.33 -23.90 3.92
N GLY A 106 17.63 -23.66 3.67
CA GLY A 106 18.34 -24.37 2.60
C GLY A 106 17.73 -24.06 1.22
N SER A 107 17.38 -25.10 0.46
CA SER A 107 16.70 -25.01 -0.83
C SER A 107 15.20 -25.36 -0.76
N GLU A 108 14.65 -25.56 0.45
CA GLU A 108 13.25 -25.94 0.62
C GLU A 108 12.33 -24.72 0.58
N ILE A 109 11.29 -24.84 -0.26
CA ILE A 109 10.32 -23.80 -0.53
C ILE A 109 8.93 -24.41 -0.32
N TRP A 110 8.10 -23.78 0.49
CA TRP A 110 6.69 -24.10 0.60
C TRP A 110 5.88 -23.16 -0.28
N ARG A 111 5.33 -23.71 -1.37
CA ARG A 111 4.65 -22.95 -2.44
C ARG A 111 3.14 -22.77 -2.24
N ASP A 112 2.55 -23.49 -1.28
CA ASP A 112 1.09 -23.49 -1.02
C ASP A 112 0.78 -22.87 0.34
N ILE A 113 1.36 -21.69 0.61
CA ILE A 113 1.09 -20.92 1.83
C ILE A 113 0.89 -19.44 1.48
N ASP A 114 -0.22 -18.89 1.95
CA ASP A 114 -0.52 -17.47 1.84
C ASP A 114 -1.04 -16.96 3.19
N PHE A 115 -0.45 -15.88 3.71
CA PHE A 115 -0.78 -15.31 5.02
C PHE A 115 -1.88 -14.24 4.95
N ALA A 116 -2.28 -13.82 3.75
CA ALA A 116 -3.25 -12.75 3.50
C ALA A 116 -4.43 -13.18 2.61
N HIS A 117 -4.41 -14.36 2.00
CA HIS A 117 -5.47 -14.90 1.14
C HIS A 117 -5.85 -16.32 1.56
N GLU A 118 -6.90 -16.86 0.93
CA GLU A 118 -7.36 -18.26 1.06
C GLU A 118 -7.66 -18.74 2.50
N ALA A 119 -7.77 -17.79 3.43
CA ALA A 119 -7.96 -18.03 4.84
C ALA A 119 -8.81 -16.93 5.50
N PRO A 120 -9.31 -17.14 6.73
CA PRO A 120 -10.13 -16.15 7.45
C PRO A 120 -9.46 -14.78 7.66
N ALA A 121 -8.13 -14.72 7.52
CA ALA A 121 -7.37 -13.48 7.62
C ALA A 121 -7.56 -12.54 6.41
N PHE A 122 -8.15 -13.00 5.30
CA PHE A 122 -8.25 -12.23 4.06
C PHE A 122 -8.84 -10.83 4.24
N LEU A 123 -10.07 -10.74 4.76
CA LEU A 123 -10.74 -9.47 4.99
C LEU A 123 -10.06 -8.58 6.04
N PRO A 124 -9.72 -9.07 7.25
CA PRO A 124 -9.08 -8.21 8.26
C PRO A 124 -7.67 -7.76 7.85
N TRP A 125 -6.89 -8.59 7.16
CA TRP A 125 -5.56 -8.22 6.67
C TRP A 125 -5.65 -7.08 5.66
N HIS A 126 -6.48 -7.22 4.62
CA HIS A 126 -6.65 -6.19 3.59
C HIS A 126 -7.30 -4.90 4.15
N ARG A 127 -8.17 -5.01 5.17
CA ARG A 127 -8.71 -3.84 5.87
C ARG A 127 -7.59 -3.04 6.54
N LEU A 128 -6.70 -3.69 7.29
CA LEU A 128 -5.60 -3.02 7.96
C LEU A 128 -4.59 -2.47 6.96
N PHE A 129 -4.31 -3.21 5.88
CA PHE A 129 -3.48 -2.77 4.76
C PHE A 129 -3.96 -1.43 4.21
N LEU A 130 -5.24 -1.33 3.84
CA LEU A 130 -5.82 -0.09 3.31
C LEU A 130 -5.82 1.05 4.32
N LEU A 131 -6.09 0.76 5.60
CA LEU A 131 -6.05 1.77 6.67
C LEU A 131 -4.64 2.35 6.87
N ARG A 132 -3.61 1.50 6.80
CA ARG A 132 -2.21 1.94 6.90
C ARG A 132 -1.78 2.71 5.66
N TRP A 133 -2.17 2.25 4.47
CA TRP A 133 -1.85 2.94 3.23
C TRP A 133 -2.44 4.34 3.17
N GLU A 134 -3.71 4.48 3.55
CA GLU A 134 -4.40 5.77 3.69
C GLU A 134 -3.68 6.68 4.69
N GLN A 135 -3.29 6.16 5.85
CA GLN A 135 -2.57 6.91 6.90
C GLN A 135 -1.19 7.40 6.44
N GLU A 136 -0.42 6.59 5.70
CA GLU A 136 0.88 7.00 5.18
C GLU A 136 0.75 8.12 4.14
N ILE A 137 -0.29 8.08 3.28
CA ILE A 137 -0.57 9.16 2.32
C ILE A 137 -1.05 10.43 3.05
N GLN A 138 -1.90 10.30 4.08
CA GLN A 138 -2.30 11.44 4.92
C GLN A 138 -1.08 12.10 5.58
N LYS A 139 -0.16 11.30 6.13
CA LYS A 139 1.09 11.80 6.74
C LYS A 139 1.99 12.48 5.71
N LEU A 140 2.18 11.86 4.55
CA LEU A 140 2.98 12.39 3.44
C LEU A 140 2.50 13.76 2.96
N THR A 141 1.18 13.93 2.87
CA THR A 141 0.56 15.10 2.24
C THR A 141 0.15 16.18 3.25
N GLY A 142 0.02 15.81 4.53
CA GLY A 142 -0.60 16.64 5.55
C GLY A 142 -2.13 16.77 5.41
N ASP A 143 -2.75 16.10 4.42
CA ASP A 143 -4.20 16.11 4.24
C ASP A 143 -4.85 15.02 5.11
N GLU A 144 -5.15 15.36 6.36
CA GLU A 144 -5.84 14.46 7.30
C GLU A 144 -7.27 14.08 6.86
N ASN A 145 -7.85 14.75 5.85
CA ASN A 145 -9.16 14.44 5.30
C ASN A 145 -9.09 13.52 4.07
N PHE A 146 -7.89 13.17 3.61
CA PHE A 146 -7.71 12.27 2.49
C PHE A 146 -8.35 10.91 2.78
N THR A 147 -9.08 10.39 1.81
CA THR A 147 -9.56 9.01 1.83
C THR A 147 -9.33 8.32 0.50
N ILE A 148 -9.09 7.01 0.55
CA ILE A 148 -9.01 6.19 -0.65
C ILE A 148 -10.44 5.92 -1.16
N PRO A 149 -10.80 6.31 -2.40
CA PRO A 149 -12.10 5.99 -2.96
C PRO A 149 -12.21 4.50 -3.27
N TYR A 150 -13.43 4.03 -3.49
CA TYR A 150 -13.67 2.67 -3.98
C TYR A 150 -14.22 2.69 -5.40
N TRP A 151 -13.98 1.60 -6.13
CA TRP A 151 -14.66 1.31 -7.38
C TRP A 151 -15.71 0.24 -7.13
N ASP A 152 -16.98 0.59 -7.39
CA ASP A 152 -18.07 -0.39 -7.37
C ASP A 152 -18.07 -1.18 -8.68
N TRP A 153 -17.43 -2.35 -8.66
CA TRP A 153 -17.25 -3.20 -9.84
C TRP A 153 -18.30 -4.31 -9.98
N ARG A 154 -19.27 -4.40 -9.06
CA ARG A 154 -20.17 -5.56 -8.92
C ARG A 154 -20.94 -5.91 -10.20
N ASP A 155 -21.36 -4.87 -10.94
CA ASP A 155 -22.15 -5.00 -12.17
C ASP A 155 -21.37 -4.55 -13.42
N ALA A 156 -20.05 -4.37 -13.31
CA ALA A 156 -19.23 -3.86 -14.41
C ALA A 156 -18.92 -4.98 -15.42
N GLU A 157 -19.33 -4.81 -16.69
CA GLU A 157 -19.01 -5.74 -17.78
C GLU A 157 -17.57 -5.61 -18.27
N LYS A 158 -16.98 -4.42 -18.08
CA LYS A 158 -15.60 -4.08 -18.42
C LYS A 158 -15.02 -3.17 -17.34
N CYS A 159 -13.72 -2.89 -17.42
CA CYS A 159 -13.11 -1.93 -16.52
C CYS A 159 -13.51 -0.50 -16.86
N ASP A 160 -14.57 0.02 -16.21
CA ASP A 160 -15.08 1.37 -16.46
C ASP A 160 -14.15 2.47 -15.95
N ILE A 161 -13.22 2.13 -15.05
CA ILE A 161 -12.16 3.02 -14.56
C ILE A 161 -10.86 2.92 -15.38
N CYS A 162 -10.79 2.05 -16.39
CA CYS A 162 -9.61 1.91 -17.25
C CYS A 162 -9.68 2.90 -18.41
N THR A 163 -9.63 4.19 -18.07
CA THR A 163 -9.56 5.32 -19.00
C THR A 163 -8.47 6.28 -18.51
N ASP A 164 -7.96 7.14 -19.39
CA ASP A 164 -6.91 8.11 -19.03
C ASP A 164 -7.39 9.20 -18.06
N GLU A 165 -8.72 9.31 -17.87
CA GLU A 165 -9.33 10.12 -16.82
C GLU A 165 -9.21 9.50 -15.42
N TYR A 166 -9.05 8.17 -15.34
CA TYR A 166 -8.99 7.40 -14.10
C TYR A 166 -7.68 6.60 -14.00
N MET A 167 -7.73 5.26 -14.07
CA MET A 167 -6.58 4.37 -13.81
C MET A 167 -5.70 4.13 -15.03
N GLY A 168 -6.00 4.74 -16.17
CA GLY A 168 -5.31 4.59 -17.44
C GLY A 168 -6.09 3.75 -18.46
N GLY A 169 -6.16 4.25 -19.69
CA GLY A 169 -6.72 3.53 -20.82
C GLY A 169 -5.78 2.44 -21.34
N GLN A 170 -6.28 1.62 -22.26
CA GLN A 170 -5.44 0.63 -22.95
C GLN A 170 -4.58 1.31 -24.04
N HIS A 171 -3.32 0.90 -24.17
CA HIS A 171 -2.42 1.45 -25.18
C HIS A 171 -2.87 1.06 -26.60
N PRO A 172 -3.01 2.01 -27.55
CA PRO A 172 -3.57 1.74 -28.89
C PRO A 172 -2.81 0.68 -29.71
N ALA A 173 -1.49 0.62 -29.56
CA ALA A 173 -0.65 -0.33 -30.31
C ALA A 173 -0.25 -1.61 -29.53
N ASN A 174 -0.50 -1.66 -28.22
CA ASN A 174 -0.12 -2.82 -27.39
C ASN A 174 -1.13 -3.00 -26.27
N PRO A 175 -2.09 -3.94 -26.40
CA PRO A 175 -3.17 -4.08 -25.43
C PRO A 175 -2.72 -4.47 -24.01
N ASN A 176 -1.46 -4.87 -23.82
CA ASN A 176 -0.87 -5.23 -22.53
C ASN A 176 -0.25 -4.04 -21.77
N LEU A 177 -0.27 -2.83 -22.36
CA LEU A 177 0.26 -1.61 -21.74
C LEU A 177 -0.85 -0.59 -21.49
N LEU A 178 -0.60 0.31 -20.53
CA LEU A 178 -1.42 1.49 -20.34
C LEU A 178 -1.15 2.52 -21.43
N SER A 179 -2.18 3.28 -21.77
CA SER A 179 -2.10 4.43 -22.67
C SER A 179 -1.02 5.41 -22.17
N PRO A 180 -0.18 5.96 -23.06
CA PRO A 180 0.86 6.92 -22.67
C PRO A 180 0.32 8.22 -22.07
N ALA A 181 -0.98 8.50 -22.22
CA ALA A 181 -1.63 9.64 -21.60
C ALA A 181 -1.99 9.40 -20.12
N SER A 182 -1.96 8.15 -19.65
CA SER A 182 -2.15 7.82 -18.23
C SER A 182 -0.92 8.21 -17.40
N PHE A 183 -1.15 8.82 -16.25
CA PHE A 183 -0.13 9.06 -15.22
C PHE A 183 0.60 7.79 -14.77
N PHE A 184 -0.07 6.64 -14.85
CA PHE A 184 0.45 5.35 -14.39
C PHE A 184 1.29 4.63 -15.45
N SER A 185 1.28 5.08 -16.71
CA SER A 185 2.00 4.41 -17.81
C SER A 185 3.52 4.38 -17.64
N SER A 186 4.09 5.29 -16.85
CA SER A 186 5.51 5.37 -16.55
C SER A 186 5.94 4.55 -15.34
N TRP A 187 4.98 4.01 -14.57
CA TRP A 187 5.28 3.34 -13.31
C TRP A 187 6.03 2.04 -13.54
N GLN A 188 7.16 1.90 -12.87
CA GLN A 188 7.90 0.65 -12.81
C GLN A 188 7.37 -0.21 -11.66
N ILE A 189 7.19 -1.51 -11.92
CA ILE A 189 6.78 -2.47 -10.89
C ILE A 189 8.00 -2.96 -10.11
N ILE A 190 7.74 -3.47 -8.91
CA ILE A 190 8.70 -4.22 -8.11
C ILE A 190 8.16 -5.64 -7.88
N CYS A 191 8.99 -6.53 -7.34
CA CYS A 191 8.59 -7.88 -6.95
C CYS A 191 8.05 -8.76 -8.10
N SER A 192 8.24 -8.36 -9.36
CA SER A 192 8.07 -9.25 -10.50
C SER A 192 9.23 -10.25 -10.50
N ARG A 193 8.93 -11.55 -10.46
CA ARG A 193 9.91 -12.57 -10.81
C ARG A 193 10.40 -12.25 -12.23
N LEU A 194 11.72 -12.27 -12.46
CA LEU A 194 12.20 -12.47 -13.82
C LEU A 194 11.60 -13.80 -14.27
N GLU A 195 10.83 -13.79 -15.37
CA GLU A 195 10.51 -15.04 -16.04
C GLU A 195 11.84 -15.75 -16.32
N GLU A 196 12.01 -16.96 -15.78
CA GLU A 196 13.06 -17.87 -16.24
C GLU A 196 12.80 -18.30 -17.68
#